data_AF-A0AA42YYN4-F1
#
_entry.id   AF-A0AA42YYN4-F1
#
_cell.length_a   1.000
_cell.length_b   1.000
_cell.length_c   1.000
_cell.angle_alpha   90.00
_cell.angle_beta   90.00
_cell.angle_gamma   90.00
#
_symmetry.space_group_name_H-M   'P 1'
#
loop_
_entity.id
_entity.type
_entity.pdbx_description
1 polymer ?
#
loop_
_entity_poly.entity_id
_entity_poly.type
_entity_poly.pdbx_seq_one_letter_code
_entity_poly.pdbx_strand_id
1 'polypeptide(L)'
;MERSTLEAMLEAAAGIDRNGDDYTVSEGYRLSVYVGEPGQAMEVSEVLSLQLKEAFCEATSGEHNAVYFVEYRSLHGLSVRPPSGGGARRAGFS
;
A
#
# COMPACT_ATOMS: atom_id res chain seq x y z
N MET A 1 6.49 11.56 -4.84
CA MET A 1 7.76 11.01 -4.31
C MET A 1 8.66 10.47 -5.42
N GLU A 2 9.87 10.00 -5.11
CA GLU A 2 10.77 9.29 -6.05
C GLU A 2 10.63 7.76 -5.93
N ARG A 3 11.03 6.99 -6.96
CA ARG A 3 11.00 5.51 -6.95
C ARG A 3 11.75 4.92 -5.77
N SER A 4 12.99 5.36 -5.55
CA SER A 4 13.85 4.88 -4.47
C SER A 4 13.26 5.16 -3.08
N THR A 5 12.49 6.24 -2.96
CA THR A 5 11.77 6.56 -1.71
C THR A 5 10.63 5.56 -1.47
N LEU A 6 9.85 5.24 -2.50
CA LEU A 6 8.78 4.24 -2.38
C LEU A 6 9.36 2.87 -2.01
N GLU A 7 10.42 2.46 -2.70
CA GLU A 7 11.15 1.22 -2.41
C GLU A 7 11.60 1.15 -0.95
N ALA A 8 12.25 2.20 -0.43
CA ALA A 8 12.65 2.25 0.97
C ALA A 8 11.46 2.19 1.94
N MET A 9 10.32 2.81 1.61
CA MET A 9 9.10 2.73 2.43
C MET A 9 8.52 1.30 2.45
N LEU A 10 8.53 0.60 1.31
CA LEU A 10 8.02 -0.76 1.19
C LEU A 10 8.93 -1.76 1.92
N GLU A 11 10.25 -1.61 1.81
CA GLU A 11 11.21 -2.46 2.54
C GLU A 11 11.13 -2.27 4.06
N ALA A 12 10.79 -1.07 4.53
CA ALA A 12 10.59 -0.80 5.95
C ALA A 12 9.24 -1.31 6.47
N ALA A 13 8.28 -1.62 5.61
CA ALA A 13 6.94 -1.99 6.00
C ALA A 13 6.83 -3.49 6.31
N ALA A 14 6.25 -3.82 7.47
CA ALA A 14 5.97 -5.21 7.83
C ALA A 14 4.86 -5.80 6.95
N GLY A 15 4.97 -7.08 6.59
CA GLY A 15 3.96 -7.76 5.77
C GLY A 15 4.01 -7.39 4.29
N ILE A 16 5.15 -6.86 3.84
CA ILE A 16 5.46 -6.66 2.42
C ILE A 16 6.64 -7.55 2.07
N ASP A 17 6.46 -8.42 1.09
CA ASP A 17 7.50 -9.29 0.56
C ASP A 17 8.01 -8.74 -0.77
N ARG A 18 9.33 -8.78 -0.99
CA ARG A 18 10.00 -8.29 -2.20
C ARG A 18 10.54 -9.43 -3.06
N ASN A 19 10.26 -9.38 -4.36
CA ASN A 19 10.89 -10.20 -5.39
C ASN A 19 11.33 -9.31 -6.57
N GLY A 20 12.57 -8.82 -6.53
CA GLY A 20 13.07 -7.89 -7.54
C GLY A 20 12.33 -6.54 -7.47
N ASP A 21 11.57 -6.22 -8.52
CA ASP A 21 10.73 -5.02 -8.59
C ASP A 21 9.26 -5.28 -8.27
N ASP A 22 8.92 -6.52 -7.92
CA ASP A 22 7.59 -6.93 -7.51
C ASP A 22 7.49 -6.99 -5.98
N TYR A 23 6.46 -6.35 -5.44
CA TYR A 23 6.15 -6.32 -4.02
C TYR A 23 4.76 -6.91 -3.81
N THR A 24 4.65 -7.85 -2.88
CA THR A 24 3.38 -8.52 -2.56
C THR A 24 3.03 -8.31 -1.11
N VAL A 25 1.75 -8.09 -0.84
CA VAL A 25 1.25 -7.97 0.53
C VAL A 25 1.02 -9.35 1.11
N SER A 26 1.68 -9.66 2.22
CA SER A 26 1.54 -10.94 2.90
C SER A 26 0.11 -11.12 3.42
N GLU A 27 -0.30 -12.38 3.59
CA GLU A 27 -1.67 -12.71 3.99
C GLU A 27 -2.10 -11.99 5.29
N GLY A 28 -3.31 -11.44 5.27
CA GLY A 28 -3.92 -10.73 6.38
C GLY A 28 -3.47 -9.28 6.52
N TYR A 29 -2.30 -8.90 6.02
CA TYR A 29 -1.91 -7.49 5.94
C TYR A 29 -2.73 -6.75 4.89
N ARG A 30 -2.87 -5.44 5.07
CA ARG A 30 -3.57 -4.57 4.12
C ARG A 30 -2.73 -3.35 3.83
N LEU A 31 -2.44 -3.15 2.55
CA LEU A 31 -1.74 -1.97 2.04
C LEU A 31 -2.75 -1.03 1.39
N SER A 32 -2.63 0.26 1.70
CA SER A 32 -3.24 1.33 0.94
C SER A 32 -2.15 2.29 0.46
N VAL A 33 -2.30 2.84 -0.74
CA VAL A 33 -1.45 3.93 -1.27
C VAL A 33 -2.28 5.18 -1.50
N TYR A 34 -1.67 6.35 -1.26
CA TYR A 34 -2.34 7.65 -1.40
C TYR A 34 -1.81 8.39 -2.62
N VAL A 35 -2.69 8.65 -3.58
CA VAL A 35 -2.37 9.21 -4.90
C VAL A 35 -2.98 10.61 -5.04
N GLY A 36 -2.16 11.59 -5.40
CA GLY A 36 -2.55 12.99 -5.60
C GLY A 36 -1.83 13.92 -4.63
N GLU A 37 -2.51 15.01 -4.26
CA GLU A 37 -1.95 16.05 -3.40
C GLU A 37 -2.38 15.88 -1.93
N PRO A 38 -1.58 16.37 -0.96
CA PRO A 38 -1.98 16.41 0.44
C PRO A 38 -3.34 17.11 0.61
N GLY A 39 -4.29 16.45 1.27
CA GLY A 39 -5.65 16.98 1.48
C GLY A 39 -6.63 16.72 0.33
N GLN A 40 -6.17 16.22 -0.82
CA GLN A 40 -7.01 15.80 -1.96
C GLN A 40 -6.59 14.44 -2.53
N ALA A 41 -5.84 13.65 -1.76
CA ALA A 41 -5.37 12.36 -2.23
C ALA A 41 -6.50 11.33 -2.31
N MET A 42 -6.54 10.60 -3.42
CA MET A 42 -7.33 9.39 -3.58
C MET A 42 -6.61 8.23 -2.89
N GLU A 43 -7.33 7.48 -2.05
CA GLU A 43 -6.85 6.22 -1.51
C GLU A 43 -7.07 5.10 -2.53
N VAL A 44 -6.02 4.36 -2.85
CA VAL A 44 -6.12 3.04 -3.47
C VAL A 44 -5.93 2.02 -2.37
N SER A 45 -7.03 1.44 -1.92
CA SER A 45 -7.11 0.48 -0.81
C SER A 45 -7.02 -0.97 -1.28
N GLU A 46 -6.74 -1.86 -0.32
CA GLU A 46 -6.61 -3.31 -0.51
C GLU A 46 -5.68 -3.65 -1.69
N VAL A 47 -4.52 -2.96 -1.74
CA VAL A 47 -3.47 -3.24 -2.72
C VAL A 47 -2.88 -4.60 -2.38
N LEU A 48 -2.94 -5.53 -3.35
CA LEU A 48 -2.43 -6.89 -3.21
C LEU A 48 -0.98 -6.99 -3.66
N SER A 49 -0.63 -6.23 -4.70
CA SER A 49 0.73 -6.16 -5.23
C SER A 49 1.06 -4.80 -5.82
N LEU A 50 2.34 -4.46 -5.76
CA LEU A 50 2.96 -3.32 -6.43
C LEU A 50 4.08 -3.79 -7.33
N GLN A 51 4.11 -3.34 -8.58
CA GLN A 51 5.24 -3.55 -9.48
C GLN A 51 5.88 -2.21 -9.81
N LEU A 52 7.17 -2.07 -9.51
CA LEU A 52 7.91 -0.84 -9.74
C LEU A 52 8.49 -0.84 -11.16
N LYS A 53 8.05 0.11 -11.99
CA LYS A 53 8.63 0.37 -13.32
C LYS A 53 9.58 1.55 -13.23
N GLU A 54 10.26 1.86 -14.33
CA GLU A 54 11.24 2.96 -14.34
C GLU A 54 10.59 4.32 -14.01
N ALA A 55 9.43 4.61 -14.61
CA ALA A 55 8.79 5.93 -14.50
C ALA A 55 7.53 5.96 -13.60
N PHE A 56 6.96 4.80 -13.27
CA PHE A 56 5.70 4.66 -12.53
C PHE A 56 5.64 3.32 -11.81
N CYS A 57 4.62 3.09 -11.00
CA CYS A 57 4.30 1.77 -10.47
C CYS A 57 2.90 1.31 -10.86
N GLU A 58 2.73 -0.01 -10.91
CA GLU A 58 1.42 -0.66 -11.07
C GLU A 58 0.94 -1.13 -9.71
N ALA A 59 -0.24 -0.69 -9.27
CA ALA A 59 -0.87 -1.12 -8.02
C ALA A 59 -2.11 -1.96 -8.33
N THR A 60 -2.05 -3.25 -8.00
CA THR A 60 -3.20 -4.15 -8.17
C THR A 60 -4.07 -4.08 -6.92
N SER A 61 -5.27 -3.53 -7.03
CA SER A 61 -6.25 -3.48 -5.93
C SER A 61 -7.21 -4.66 -6.02
N GLY A 62 -7.34 -5.40 -4.92
CA GLY A 62 -8.34 -6.46 -4.77
C GLY A 62 -9.76 -5.92 -4.57
N GLU A 63 -9.91 -4.72 -4.00
CA GLU A 63 -11.22 -4.11 -3.74
C GLU A 63 -11.95 -3.75 -5.04
N HIS A 64 -11.24 -3.11 -5.97
CA HIS A 64 -11.81 -2.68 -7.24
C HIS A 64 -11.58 -3.67 -8.39
N ASN A 65 -10.87 -4.78 -8.15
CA ASN A 65 -10.43 -5.72 -9.18
C ASN A 65 -9.76 -5.01 -10.37
N ALA A 66 -8.88 -4.04 -10.07
CA ALA A 66 -8.29 -3.14 -11.04
C ALA A 66 -6.79 -2.96 -10.81
N VAL A 67 -6.07 -2.62 -11.89
CA VAL A 67 -4.66 -2.22 -11.85
C VAL A 67 -4.59 -0.71 -12.07
N TYR A 68 -3.98 -0.02 -11.12
CA TYR A 68 -3.73 1.43 -11.18
C TYR A 68 -2.31 1.68 -11.65
N PHE A 69 -2.15 2.54 -12.65
CA PHE A 69 -0.84 2.99 -13.13
C PHE A 69 -0.57 4.37 -12.55
N VAL A 70 0.42 4.47 -11.66
CA VAL A 70 0.64 5.66 -10.83
C VAL A 70 2.06 6.16 -10.97
N GLU A 71 2.22 7.41 -11.41
CA GLU A 71 3.52 8.08 -11.42
C GLU A 71 4.01 8.31 -10.00
N TYR A 72 5.32 8.13 -9.77
CA TYR A 72 5.91 8.30 -8.44
C TYR A 72 5.65 9.69 -7.85
N ARG A 73 5.70 10.74 -8.68
CA ARG A 73 5.44 12.12 -8.22
C ARG A 73 4.05 12.29 -7.60
N SER A 74 3.07 11.52 -8.07
CA SER A 74 1.69 11.54 -7.58
C SER A 74 1.49 10.70 -6.33
N LEU A 75 2.42 9.81 -5.98
CA LEU A 75 2.38 9.11 -4.71
C LEU A 75 2.81 10.03 -3.58
N HIS A 76 1.93 10.15 -2.58
CA HIS A 76 2.17 10.93 -1.39
C HIS A 76 2.62 10.08 -0.19
N GLY A 77 2.10 8.86 -0.08
CA GLY A 77 2.45 7.94 1.00
C GLY A 77 1.76 6.59 0.87
N LEU A 78 2.01 5.74 1.87
CA LEU A 78 1.37 4.44 2.01
C LEU A 78 1.02 4.17 3.48
N SER A 79 0.04 3.30 3.71
CA SER A 79 -0.25 2.75 5.02
C SER A 79 -0.30 1.23 4.95
N VAL A 80 0.31 0.57 5.94
CA VAL A 80 0.24 -0.88 6.09
C VAL A 80 -0.41 -1.20 7.42
N ARG A 81 -1.53 -1.92 7.36
CA ARG A 81 -2.26 -2.40 8.53
C ARG A 81 -1.98 -3.88 8.73
N PRO A 82 -1.61 -4.31 9.96
CA PRO A 82 -1.43 -5.72 10.24
C PRO A 82 -2.75 -6.49 10.11
N PRO A 83 -2.69 -7.83 10.04
CA PRO A 83 -3.87 -8.65 10.16
C PRO A 83 -4.67 -8.21 11.37
N SER A 84 -5.97 -8.02 11.18
CA SER A 84 -6.90 -7.84 12.28
C SER A 84 -6.87 -9.14 13.09
N GLY A 85 -5.96 -9.21 14.05
CA GLY A 85 -6.08 -10.13 15.17
C GLY A 85 -7.45 -9.86 15.78
N GLY A 86 -8.17 -10.91 16.16
CA GLY A 86 -9.39 -10.83 16.95
C GLY A 86 -9.10 -10.23 18.32
N GLY A 87 -8.67 -8.98 18.36
CA GLY A 87 -8.62 -8.14 19.54
C GLY A 87 -10.06 -8.02 19.98
N ALA A 88 -10.38 -8.78 21.02
CA ALA A 88 -11.63 -8.72 21.75
C ALA A 88 -12.14 -7.28 21.76
N ARG A 89 -13.40 -7.08 21.38
CA ARG A 89 -14.17 -5.91 21.82
C ARG A 89 -13.82 -5.76 23.30
N ARG A 90 -13.07 -4.72 23.69
CA ARG A 90 -13.04 -4.31 25.09
C ARG A 90 -14.47 -3.90 25.39
N ALA A 91 -15.24 -4.82 25.95
CA ALA A 91 -16.47 -4.50 26.64
C ALA A 91 -16.09 -3.55 27.77
N GLY A 92 -16.65 -2.35 27.75
CA GLY A 92 -16.50 -1.34 28.80
C GLY A 92 -15.90 -0.05 28.28
N PHE A 93 -16.70 1.03 28.28
CA PHE A 93 -16.93 1.79 29.51
C PHE A 93 -18.41 2.12 29.68
N SER A 94 -18.78 2.20 30.96
CA SER A 94 -20.04 2.61 31.58
C SER A 94 -20.40 4.06 31.30
#